data_AF-A0AAW2D4J2-F1
#
_entry.id   AF-A0AAW2D4J2-F1
#
_cell.length_a   1.000
_cell.length_b   1.000
_cell.length_c   1.000
_cell.angle_alpha   90.00
_cell.angle_beta   90.00
_cell.angle_gamma   90.00
#
_symmetry.space_group_name_H-M   'P 1'
#
loop_
_entity.id
_entity.type
_entity.pdbx_description
1 polymer ?
#
loop_
_entity_poly.entity_id
_entity_poly.type
_entity_poly.pdbx_seq_one_letter_code
_entity_poly.pdbx_strand_id
1 'polypeptide(L)'
;MIKEKLVLKRFVFSSATIEALKEKYTESSDLECPLHPSRVEALSAFLWSRYVATTQENYGHKKLNLVLFAEMDFGWGNPMWIGRVSLPFKNDFVFVDTKSGDGIEAWVNLKEEDTAKFESDKELIAYASTTSLNA
;
A
#
# COMPACT_ATOMS: atom_id res chain seq x y z
N MET A 1 -27.74 -14.12 -2.20
CA MET A 1 -26.57 -13.31 -2.66
C MET A 1 -25.53 -13.33 -1.55
N ILE A 2 -24.37 -13.93 -1.78
CA ILE A 2 -23.27 -13.87 -0.81
C ILE A 2 -22.70 -12.46 -0.90
N LYS A 3 -22.81 -11.67 0.18
CA LYS A 3 -22.10 -10.40 0.27
C LYS A 3 -20.63 -10.74 0.49
N GLU A 4 -19.77 -10.34 -0.43
CA GLU A 4 -18.33 -10.50 -0.23
C GLU A 4 -17.90 -9.62 0.94
N LYS A 5 -17.24 -10.24 1.92
CA LYS A 5 -16.72 -9.54 3.10
C LYS A 5 -15.38 -8.91 2.74
N LEU A 6 -15.31 -7.57 2.87
CA LEU A 6 -14.09 -6.80 2.69
C LEU A 6 -13.45 -6.50 4.04
N VAL A 7 -12.13 -6.48 4.06
CA VAL A 7 -11.31 -6.22 5.23
C VAL A 7 -10.35 -5.09 4.90
N LEU A 8 -10.39 -4.05 5.73
CA LEU A 8 -9.44 -2.93 5.68
C LEU A 8 -8.27 -3.24 6.61
N LYS A 9 -7.05 -3.25 6.06
CA LYS A 9 -5.81 -3.43 6.83
C LYS A 9 -4.89 -2.25 6.66
N ARG A 10 -4.07 -1.97 7.68
CA ARG A 10 -3.09 -0.89 7.71
C ARG A 10 -1.69 -1.48 7.82
N PHE A 11 -0.85 -1.12 6.85
CA PHE A 11 0.56 -1.47 6.77
C PHE A 11 1.38 -0.18 6.88
N VAL A 12 2.40 -0.18 7.73
CA VAL A 12 3.27 0.98 7.95
C VAL A 12 4.65 0.69 7.35
N PHE A 13 5.10 1.58 6.48
CA PHE A 13 6.41 1.56 5.83
C PHE A 13 7.25 2.69 6.36
N SER A 14 8.39 2.37 6.97
CA SER A 14 9.36 3.38 7.41
C SER A 14 10.06 4.05 6.23
N SER A 15 10.61 5.24 6.44
CA SER A 15 11.44 5.91 5.43
C SER A 15 12.61 5.04 4.99
N ALA A 16 13.24 4.29 5.89
CA ALA A 16 14.35 3.39 5.56
C ALA A 16 13.91 2.28 4.58
N THR A 17 12.75 1.65 4.83
CA THR A 17 12.20 0.63 3.93
C THR A 17 11.77 1.22 2.59
N ILE A 18 11.29 2.46 2.56
CA ILE A 18 10.93 3.16 1.33
C ILE A 18 12.17 3.46 0.49
N GLU A 19 13.25 3.94 1.10
CA GLU A 19 14.51 4.17 0.38
C GLU A 19 15.10 2.86 -0.18
N ALA A 20 15.06 1.77 0.60
CA ALA A 20 15.48 0.46 0.10
C ALA A 20 14.62 -0.02 -1.10
N LEU A 21 13.31 0.28 -1.11
CA LEU A 21 12.46 -0.01 -2.26
C LEU A 21 12.80 0.87 -3.47
N LYS A 22 13.09 2.16 -3.26
CA LYS A 22 13.52 3.06 -4.35
C LYS A 22 14.80 2.56 -5.00
N GLU A 23 15.79 2.15 -4.22
CA GLU A 23 17.04 1.57 -4.72
C GLU A 23 16.77 0.30 -5.53
N LYS A 24 15.99 -0.65 -4.97
CA LYS A 24 15.61 -1.90 -5.65
C LYS A 24 14.98 -1.67 -7.03
N TYR A 25 14.10 -0.67 -7.15
CA TYR A 25 13.43 -0.37 -8.42
C TYR A 25 14.29 0.49 -9.37
N THR A 26 15.29 1.20 -8.86
CA THR A 26 16.28 1.92 -9.68
C THR A 26 17.26 0.96 -10.34
N GLU A 27 17.73 -0.06 -9.61
CA GLU A 27 18.66 -1.08 -10.12
C GLU A 27 18.01 -2.00 -11.18
N SER A 28 16.69 -2.15 -11.13
CA SER A 28 15.95 -3.04 -12.05
C SER A 28 15.71 -2.45 -13.44
N SER A 29 16.01 -1.17 -13.68
CA SER A 29 15.82 -0.53 -14.98
C SER A 29 17.12 -0.45 -15.76
N ASP A 30 17.31 -1.29 -16.78
CA ASP A 30 18.41 -1.23 -17.76
C ASP A 30 18.30 -0.02 -18.73
N LEU A 31 17.66 1.06 -18.30
CA LEU A 31 17.41 2.24 -19.13
C LEU A 31 18.57 3.24 -19.02
N GLU A 32 18.94 3.86 -20.15
CA GLU A 32 19.98 4.90 -20.22
C GLU A 32 19.66 6.17 -19.39
N CYS A 33 18.42 6.28 -18.89
CA CYS A 33 17.96 7.33 -18.00
C CYS A 33 17.69 6.72 -16.61
N PRO A 34 18.43 7.08 -15.53
CA PRO A 34 18.17 6.55 -14.20
C PRO A 34 16.75 6.94 -13.77
N LEU A 35 15.87 5.94 -13.62
CA LEU A 35 14.54 6.17 -13.05
C LEU A 35 14.74 6.42 -11.55
N HIS A 36 14.41 7.61 -11.07
CA HIS A 36 14.38 7.90 -9.63
C HIS A 36 12.92 7.85 -9.16
N PRO A 37 12.40 6.67 -8.76
CA PRO A 37 11.01 6.57 -8.35
C PRO A 37 10.75 7.41 -7.11
N SER A 38 9.61 8.11 -7.09
CA SER A 38 9.08 8.71 -5.88
C SER A 38 8.73 7.64 -4.84
N ARG A 39 8.61 8.07 -3.57
CA ARG A 39 8.21 7.20 -2.46
C ARG A 39 6.90 6.45 -2.77
N VAL A 40 5.94 7.13 -3.41
CA VAL A 40 4.64 6.58 -3.81
C VAL A 40 4.77 5.60 -4.97
N GLU A 41 5.60 5.89 -5.97
CA GLU A 41 5.81 4.98 -7.11
C GLU A 41 6.47 3.66 -6.65
N ALA A 42 7.53 3.74 -5.85
CA ALA A 42 8.21 2.56 -5.31
C ALA A 42 7.27 1.70 -4.47
N LEU A 43 6.47 2.32 -3.58
CA LEU A 43 5.48 1.60 -2.76
C LEU A 43 4.34 1.01 -3.58
N SER A 44 3.84 1.74 -4.58
CA SER A 44 2.77 1.26 -5.46
C SER A 44 3.23 0.03 -6.24
N ALA A 45 4.43 0.09 -6.83
CA ALA A 45 5.04 -1.01 -7.56
C ALA A 45 5.26 -2.23 -6.66
N PHE A 46 5.78 -1.98 -5.45
CA PHE A 46 5.98 -3.03 -4.45
C PHE A 46 4.67 -3.72 -4.08
N LEU A 47 3.68 -2.97 -3.60
CA LEU A 47 2.39 -3.51 -3.15
C LEU A 47 1.64 -4.22 -4.28
N TRP A 48 1.68 -3.67 -5.50
CA TRP A 48 1.11 -4.34 -6.67
C TRP A 48 1.79 -5.68 -6.93
N SER A 49 3.12 -5.72 -6.89
CA SER A 49 3.86 -6.97 -7.10
C SER A 49 3.49 -8.04 -6.06
N ARG A 50 3.30 -7.64 -4.79
CA ARG A 50 2.92 -8.55 -3.70
C ARG A 50 1.47 -8.98 -3.82
N TYR A 51 0.59 -8.07 -4.21
CA TYR A 51 -0.81 -8.37 -4.46
C TYR A 51 -0.95 -9.40 -5.59
N VAL A 52 -0.26 -9.19 -6.71
CA VAL A 52 -0.23 -10.13 -7.85
C VAL A 52 0.41 -11.47 -7.47
N ALA A 53 1.44 -11.49 -6.63
CA ALA A 53 2.08 -12.72 -6.19
C ALA A 53 1.21 -13.57 -5.24
N THR A 54 0.43 -12.91 -4.38
CA THR A 54 -0.38 -13.56 -3.33
C THR A 54 -1.79 -13.90 -3.79
N THR A 55 -2.30 -13.21 -4.80
CA THR A 55 -3.60 -13.47 -5.39
C THR A 55 -3.43 -14.22 -6.70
N GLN A 56 -3.97 -15.44 -6.79
CA GLN A 56 -4.04 -16.21 -8.05
C GLN A 56 -5.14 -15.67 -8.97
N GLU A 57 -5.14 -14.36 -9.25
CA GLU A 57 -6.12 -13.76 -10.14
C GLU A 57 -5.68 -13.89 -11.60
N ASN A 58 -6.46 -14.65 -12.38
CA ASN A 58 -6.41 -14.61 -13.84
C ASN A 58 -6.53 -13.15 -14.30
N TYR A 59 -5.72 -12.73 -15.28
CA TYR A 59 -5.62 -11.40 -15.91
C TYR A 59 -6.94 -10.80 -16.49
N GLY A 60 -8.11 -11.21 -16.01
CA GLY A 60 -9.39 -10.60 -16.32
C GLY A 60 -9.60 -9.32 -15.52
N HIS A 61 -9.18 -8.18 -16.07
CA HIS A 61 -9.77 -6.84 -15.87
C HIS A 61 -10.22 -6.46 -14.44
N LYS A 62 -9.51 -6.86 -13.38
CA LYS A 62 -9.71 -6.29 -12.05
C LYS A 62 -8.94 -4.98 -11.96
N LYS A 63 -9.68 -3.88 -12.12
CA LYS A 63 -9.15 -2.52 -12.00
C LYS A 63 -8.67 -2.30 -10.56
N LEU A 64 -7.37 -2.16 -10.36
CA LEU A 64 -6.82 -1.64 -9.11
C LEU A 64 -7.33 -0.20 -8.95
N ASN A 65 -7.98 0.09 -7.84
CA ASN A 65 -8.30 1.47 -7.49
C ASN A 65 -7.13 1.95 -6.63
N LEU A 66 -6.22 2.70 -7.24
CA LEU A 66 -5.20 3.44 -6.49
C LEU A 66 -5.78 4.82 -6.21
N VAL A 67 -6.16 5.07 -4.95
CA VAL A 67 -6.59 6.40 -4.53
C VAL A 67 -5.44 7.05 -3.77
N LEU A 68 -4.71 7.92 -4.45
CA LEU A 68 -3.56 8.64 -3.91
C LEU A 68 -4.04 9.85 -3.11
N PHE A 69 -3.68 9.93 -1.82
CA PHE A 69 -3.72 11.17 -1.05
C PHE A 69 -2.29 11.51 -0.64
N ALA A 70 -1.67 12.43 -1.38
CA ALA A 70 -0.42 13.07 -0.97
C ALA A 70 -0.75 14.35 -0.18
N GLU A 71 -0.05 14.55 0.93
CA GLU A 71 -0.07 15.74 1.82
C GLU A 71 -1.44 16.41 2.03
N MET A 72 -2.13 16.04 3.12
CA MET A 72 -3.23 16.86 3.66
C MET A 72 -2.68 17.99 4.55
N ASP A 73 -1.74 18.80 4.05
CA ASP A 73 -1.39 20.06 4.70
C ASP A 73 -2.13 21.21 4.01
N PHE A 74 -3.32 21.53 4.53
CA PHE A 74 -4.13 22.66 4.06
C PHE A 74 -3.60 24.03 4.58
N GLY A 75 -2.36 24.08 5.07
CA GLY A 75 -1.77 25.25 5.74
C GLY A 75 -1.98 25.27 7.26
N TRP A 76 -2.48 24.16 7.83
CA TRP A 76 -2.72 23.98 9.27
C TRP A 76 -1.83 22.88 9.88
N GLY A 77 -0.90 22.32 9.10
CA GLY A 77 -0.12 21.14 9.46
C GLY A 77 -0.91 19.84 9.25
N ASN A 78 -0.20 18.72 9.36
CA ASN A 78 -0.77 17.38 9.14
C ASN A 78 -1.91 17.08 10.13
N PRO A 79 -3.00 16.42 9.70
CA PRO A 79 -4.13 16.09 10.58
C PRO A 79 -3.72 15.13 11.70
N MET A 80 -4.22 15.39 12.91
CA MET A 80 -3.98 14.55 14.09
C MET A 80 -4.58 13.14 13.97
N TRP A 81 -5.59 12.92 13.13
CA TRP A 81 -6.16 11.60 12.87
C TRP A 81 -6.89 11.62 11.52
N ILE A 82 -6.67 10.58 10.70
CA ILE A 82 -7.46 10.30 9.50
C ILE A 82 -8.26 9.04 9.79
N GLY A 83 -9.57 9.18 9.92
CA GLY A 83 -10.49 8.05 10.03
C GLY A 83 -10.94 7.61 8.64
N ARG A 84 -10.52 6.42 8.18
CA ARG A 84 -11.05 5.86 6.93
C ARG A 84 -12.23 4.92 7.21
N VAL A 85 -13.34 5.17 6.53
CA VAL A 85 -14.45 4.21 6.42
C VAL A 85 -14.11 3.22 5.31
N SER A 86 -14.32 1.92 5.55
CA SER A 86 -14.20 0.90 4.50
C SER A 86 -15.14 1.24 3.34
N LEU A 87 -14.57 1.63 2.20
CA LEU A 87 -15.33 1.89 0.98
C LEU A 87 -15.86 0.57 0.39
N PRO A 88 -16.96 0.56 -0.37
CA PRO A 88 -17.48 -0.66 -1.00
C PRO A 88 -16.65 -1.11 -2.23
N PHE A 89 -15.49 -0.49 -2.47
CA PHE A 89 -14.59 -0.82 -3.56
C PHE A 89 -13.58 -1.88 -3.14
N LYS A 90 -13.33 -2.84 -4.04
CA LYS A 90 -12.34 -3.90 -3.87
C LYS A 90 -11.00 -3.45 -4.45
N ASN A 91 -9.91 -4.01 -3.93
CA ASN A 91 -8.56 -3.77 -4.43
C ASN A 91 -8.20 -2.29 -4.38
N ASP A 92 -8.53 -1.67 -3.25
CA ASP A 92 -8.26 -0.26 -2.97
C ASP A 92 -7.00 -0.12 -2.13
N PHE A 93 -6.05 0.67 -2.63
CA PHE A 93 -4.80 1.01 -1.96
C PHE A 93 -4.72 2.51 -1.85
N VAL A 94 -4.47 2.98 -0.64
CA VAL A 94 -4.38 4.40 -0.33
C VAL A 94 -3.21 4.61 0.59
N PHE A 95 -2.40 5.60 0.25
CA PHE A 95 -1.23 6.02 1.01
C PHE A 95 -1.50 7.29 1.78
N VAL A 96 -0.94 7.36 2.98
CA VAL A 96 -1.03 8.49 3.89
C VAL A 96 0.33 8.63 4.57
N ASP A 97 0.92 9.82 4.60
CA ASP A 97 2.14 10.03 5.38
C ASP A 97 1.87 9.81 6.88
N THR A 98 2.83 9.19 7.56
CA THR A 98 2.80 9.06 9.02
C THR A 98 2.83 10.44 9.68
N LYS A 99 2.28 10.55 10.91
CA LYS A 99 2.25 11.83 11.65
C LYS A 99 3.63 12.47 11.84
N SER A 100 4.65 11.62 12.02
CA SER A 100 6.05 11.98 12.18
C SER A 100 6.74 12.34 10.86
N GLY A 101 6.12 12.05 9.71
CA GLY A 101 6.73 12.21 8.39
C GLY A 101 7.85 11.21 8.08
N ASP A 102 8.09 10.24 8.97
CA ASP A 102 9.19 9.26 8.90
C ASP A 102 8.78 7.96 8.17
N GLY A 103 7.69 8.00 7.41
CA GLY A 103 7.14 6.84 6.73
C GLY A 103 5.75 7.08 6.13
N ILE A 104 5.20 6.02 5.53
CA ILE A 104 3.90 6.00 4.87
C ILE A 104 3.05 4.87 5.44
N GLU A 105 1.80 5.17 5.75
CA GLU A 105 0.74 4.20 6.02
C GLU A 105 0.03 3.83 4.70
N ALA A 106 0.10 2.58 4.30
CA ALA A 106 -0.74 2.02 3.26
C ALA A 106 -1.94 1.35 3.90
N TRP A 107 -3.14 1.80 3.56
CA TRP A 107 -4.34 1.06 3.93
C TRP A 107 -5.01 0.44 2.71
N VAL A 108 -5.31 -0.84 2.88
CA VAL A 108 -5.55 -1.80 1.83
C VAL A 108 -6.89 -2.46 2.09
N ASN A 109 -7.80 -2.39 1.12
CA ASN A 109 -9.14 -2.98 1.20
C ASN A 109 -9.26 -4.16 0.24
N LEU A 110 -9.30 -5.37 0.80
CA LEU A 110 -9.31 -6.63 0.06
C LEU A 110 -10.42 -7.55 0.56
N LYS A 111 -10.69 -8.63 -0.19
CA LYS A 111 -11.52 -9.72 0.33
C LYS A 111 -10.83 -10.38 1.52
N GLU A 112 -11.61 -10.90 2.46
CA GLU A 112 -11.06 -11.60 3.63
C GLU A 112 -10.08 -12.72 3.25
N GLU A 113 -10.42 -13.53 2.24
CA GLU A 113 -9.58 -14.63 1.75
C GLU A 113 -8.23 -14.15 1.17
N ASP A 114 -8.25 -13.06 0.41
CA ASP A 114 -7.05 -12.48 -0.20
C ASP A 114 -6.21 -11.74 0.84
N THR A 115 -6.86 -11.12 1.83
CA THR A 115 -6.20 -10.44 2.95
C THR A 115 -5.34 -11.41 3.75
N ALA A 116 -5.87 -12.60 4.07
CA ALA A 116 -5.11 -13.59 4.83
C ALA A 116 -3.82 -14.05 4.11
N LYS A 117 -3.88 -14.17 2.78
CA LYS A 117 -2.71 -14.50 1.95
C LYS A 117 -1.74 -13.34 1.88
N PHE A 118 -2.26 -12.13 1.65
CA PHE A 118 -1.47 -10.90 1.56
C PHE A 118 -0.71 -10.62 2.86
N GLU A 119 -1.38 -10.74 4.01
CA GLU A 119 -0.76 -10.55 5.34
C GLU A 119 0.30 -11.61 5.68
N SER A 120 0.24 -12.79 5.07
CA SER A 120 1.19 -13.87 5.29
C SER A 120 2.39 -13.82 4.34
N ASP A 121 2.45 -12.84 3.43
CA ASP A 121 3.53 -12.71 2.45
C ASP A 121 4.84 -12.28 3.12
N LYS A 122 5.88 -13.10 2.97
CA LYS A 122 7.17 -12.90 3.63
C LYS A 122 7.90 -11.66 3.13
N GLU A 123 7.75 -11.32 1.84
CA GLU A 123 8.35 -10.11 1.30
C GLU A 123 7.62 -8.88 1.85
N LEU A 124 6.29 -8.87 1.90
CA LEU A 124 5.52 -7.78 2.51
C LEU A 124 5.91 -7.54 3.97
N ILE A 125 5.98 -8.60 4.77
CA ILE A 125 6.33 -8.53 6.20
C ILE A 125 7.78 -8.02 6.39
N ALA A 126 8.67 -8.23 5.42
CA ALA A 126 10.05 -7.73 5.50
C ALA A 126 10.15 -6.20 5.37
N TYR A 127 9.21 -5.56 4.66
CA TYR A 127 9.21 -4.11 4.41
C TYR A 127 8.15 -3.35 5.21
N ALA A 128 7.13 -4.02 5.76
CA ALA A 128 6.00 -3.38 6.42
C ALA A 128 5.70 -3.97 7.80
N SER A 129 5.31 -3.09 8.72
CA SER A 129 4.71 -3.51 10.00
C SER A 129 3.18 -3.44 9.90
N THR A 130 2.50 -4.53 10.23
CA THR A 130 1.04 -4.54 10.33
C THR A 130 0.62 -4.08 11.71
N THR A 131 -0.24 -3.07 11.79
CA THR A 131 -0.92 -2.78 13.06
C THR A 131 -2.34 -3.32 12.98
N SER A 132 -2.67 -4.26 13.87
CA SER A 132 -4.06 -4.60 14.11
C SER A 132 -4.78 -3.37 14.67
N LEU A 133 -5.70 -2.82 13.87
CA LEU A 133 -6.71 -1.90 14.38
C LEU A 133 -7.60 -2.72 15.31
N ASN A 134 -7.25 -2.74 16.59
CA ASN A 134 -8.15 -3.24 17.62
C ASN A 134 -9.31 -2.24 17.68
N ALA A 135 -10.43 -2.61 17.06
CA ALA A 135 -11.69 -1.90 17.14
C ALA A 135 -12.32 -2.08 18.52
#